data_AF-A0A6J1WGA8-F1
#
_entry.id   AF-A0A6J1WGA8-F1
#
_cell.length_a   1.000
_cell.length_b   1.000
_cell.length_c   1.000
_cell.angle_alpha   90.00
_cell.angle_beta   90.00
_cell.angle_gamma   90.00
#
_symmetry.space_group_name_H-M   'P 1'
#
loop_
_entity.id
_entity.type
_entity.pdbx_description
1 polymer ?
#
loop_
_entity_poly.entity_id
_entity_poly.type
_entity_poly.pdbx_seq_one_letter_code
_entity_poly.pdbx_strand_id
1 'polypeptide(L)' 'MPIKLYYDLMSQPSRCLYILFKFIKCDFESKYVDLRKAEHYTEEYAKINRFQRVPVIDHNGFVLTER' A
#
# COMPACT_ATOMS: atom_id res chain seq x y z
N MET A 1 8.37 3.85 -14.34
CA MET A 1 8.64 3.73 -12.89
C MET A 1 7.69 2.67 -12.33
N PRO A 2 8.17 1.76 -11.47
CA PRO A 2 7.37 0.64 -10.99
C PRO A 2 6.20 1.13 -10.14
N ILE A 3 5.10 0.37 -10.15
CA ILE A 3 3.96 0.62 -9.25
C ILE A 3 4.44 0.47 -7.81
N LYS A 4 4.08 1.37 -6.90
CA LYS A 4 4.33 1.20 -5.46
C LYS A 4 3.07 0.67 -4.80
N LEU A 5 3.20 -0.40 -4.04
CA LEU A 5 2.12 -0.94 -3.21
C LEU A 5 2.47 -0.72 -1.74
N TYR A 6 1.75 0.17 -1.05
CA TYR A 6 1.83 0.31 0.40
C TYR A 6 0.88 -0.69 1.05
N TYR A 7 1.40 -1.57 1.91
CA TYR A 7 0.63 -2.70 2.41
C TYR A 7 1.13 -3.25 3.74
N ASP A 8 0.25 -3.96 4.43
CA ASP A 8 0.56 -4.89 5.51
C ASP A 8 -0.21 -6.18 5.26
N LEU A 9 0.44 -7.35 5.39
CA LEU A 9 -0.20 -8.64 5.17
C LEU A 9 -1.22 -9.01 6.28
N MET A 10 -1.31 -8.28 7.39
CA MET A 10 -2.42 -8.41 8.33
C MET A 10 -3.74 -7.88 7.74
N SER A 11 -3.69 -6.88 6.85
CA SER A 11 -4.86 -6.34 6.16
C SER A 11 -5.31 -7.28 5.04
N GLN A 12 -6.58 -7.72 5.07
CA GLN A 12 -7.16 -8.58 4.04
C GLN A 12 -7.11 -7.95 2.62
N PRO A 13 -7.53 -6.69 2.39
CA PRO A 13 -7.43 -6.08 1.06
C PRO A 13 -5.99 -5.94 0.59
N SER A 14 -5.05 -5.69 1.50
CA SER A 14 -3.61 -5.66 1.18
C SER A 14 -3.08 -7.02 0.71
N ARG A 15 -3.47 -8.12 1.36
CA ARG A 15 -3.11 -9.47 0.90
C ARG A 15 -3.64 -9.76 -0.50
N CYS A 16 -4.89 -9.37 -0.76
CA CYS A 16 -5.52 -9.58 -2.07
C CYS A 16 -4.70 -8.93 -3.19
N LEU A 17 -4.35 -7.64 -3.05
CA LEU A 17 -3.54 -6.93 -4.04
C LEU A 17 -2.12 -7.50 -4.16
N TYR A 18 -1.48 -7.84 -3.03
CA TYR A 18 -0.15 -8.43 -3.06
C TYR A 18 -0.13 -9.75 -3.83
N ILE A 19 -1.09 -10.64 -3.57
CA ILE A 19 -1.23 -11.93 -4.27
C ILE A 19 -1.51 -11.68 -5.76
N LEU A 20 -2.45 -10.79 -6.09
CA LEU A 20 -2.77 -10.46 -7.48
C LEU A 20 -1.52 -9.99 -8.23
N PHE A 21 -0.76 -9.05 -7.66
CA PHE A 21 0.43 -8.50 -8.32
C PHE A 21 1.50 -9.57 -8.52
N LYS A 22 1.71 -10.44 -7.53
CA LYS A 22 2.62 -11.60 -7.68
C LYS A 22 2.12 -12.58 -8.74
N PHE A 23 0.82 -12.87 -8.77
CA PHE A 23 0.20 -13.81 -9.71
C PHE A 23 0.33 -13.36 -11.16
N ILE A 24 0.04 -12.09 -11.45
CA ILE A 24 0.17 -11.50 -12.78
C ILE A 24 1.62 -11.16 -13.15
N LYS A 25 2.59 -11.46 -12.26
CA LYS A 25 4.01 -11.12 -12.41
C LYS A 25 4.24 -9.63 -12.67
N CYS A 26 3.44 -8.78 -12.02
CA CYS A 26 3.64 -7.34 -12.04
C CYS A 26 4.97 -6.99 -11.37
N ASP A 27 5.76 -6.14 -12.01
CA ASP A 27 6.92 -5.53 -11.37
C ASP A 27 6.47 -4.33 -10.53
N PHE A 28 6.57 -4.46 -9.21
CA PHE A 28 6.11 -3.45 -8.27
C PHE A 28 7.07 -3.31 -7.08
N GLU A 29 7.21 -2.08 -6.61
CA GLU A 29 7.91 -1.77 -5.38
C GLU A 29 7.00 -2.06 -4.18
N SER A 30 7.42 -3.01 -3.34
CA SER A 30 6.71 -3.34 -2.11
C SER A 30 7.07 -2.35 -1.01
N LYS A 31 6.12 -1.51 -0.59
CA LYS A 31 6.25 -0.59 0.54
C LYS A 31 5.54 -1.18 1.76
N TYR A 32 6.27 -1.89 2.62
CA TYR A 32 5.69 -2.44 3.84
C TYR A 32 5.37 -1.30 4.84
N VAL A 33 4.21 -1.38 5.49
CA VAL A 33 3.74 -0.43 6.51
C VAL A 33 3.30 -1.24 7.72
N ASP A 34 4.06 -1.23 8.80
CA ASP A 34 3.79 -2.06 9.98
C ASP A 34 2.58 -1.54 10.77
N LEU A 35 1.43 -2.20 10.62
CA LEU A 35 0.20 -1.84 11.34
C LEU A 35 0.30 -2.16 12.84
N ARG A 36 1.14 -3.13 13.26
CA ARG A 36 1.33 -3.44 14.70
C ARG A 36 2.05 -2.31 15.42
N LYS A 37 2.92 -1.59 14.70
CA LYS A 37 3.60 -0.39 15.19
C LYS A 37 2.86 0.90 14.88
N ALA A 38 1.66 0.81 14.30
CA ALA A 38 0.86 1.95 13.89
C ALA A 38 1.58 2.89 12.90
N GLU A 39 2.43 2.37 12.01
CA GLU A 39 3.18 3.19 11.03
C GLU A 39 2.25 3.95 10.05
N HIS A 40 1.03 3.46 9.87
CA HIS A 40 0.00 4.14 9.06
C HIS A 40 -0.54 5.42 9.71
N TYR A 41 -0.26 5.68 10.98
CA TYR A 41 -0.63 6.91 11.68
C TYR A 41 0.51 7.94 11.74
N THR A 42 1.66 7.67 11.13
CA THR A 42 2.75 8.66 11.07
C THR A 42 2.38 9.81 10.13
N GLU A 43 2.99 10.98 10.36
CA GLU A 43 2.80 12.13 9.49
C GLU A 43 3.31 11.85 8.07
N GLU A 44 4.37 11.06 7.92
CA GLU A 44 4.87 10.64 6.61
C GLU A 44 3.85 9.82 5.85
N TYR A 45 3.16 8.88 6.53
CA TYR A 45 2.15 8.06 5.88
C TYR A 45 0.87 8.84 5.58
N ALA A 46 0.45 9.74 6.47
CA ALA A 46 -0.73 10.59 6.27
C ALA A 46 -0.61 11.49 5.02
N LYS A 47 0.62 11.88 4.63
CA LYS A 47 0.89 12.59 3.37
C LYS A 47 0.66 11.73 2.13
N ILE A 48 0.76 10.40 2.25
CA ILE A 48 0.48 9.44 1.17
C ILE A 48 -1.01 9.16 1.11
N ASN A 49 -1.63 8.81 2.25
CA ASN A 49 -3.05 8.53 2.34
C ASN A 49 -3.66 9.19 3.57
N ARG A 50 -4.49 10.21 3.33
CA ARG A 50 -5.21 10.95 4.38
C ARG A 50 -6.13 10.07 5.24
N PHE A 51 -6.58 8.92 4.71
CA PHE A 51 -7.42 7.99 5.45
C PHE A 51 -6.62 7.11 6.40
N GLN A 52 -5.27 7.14 6.32
CA GLN A 52 -4.37 6.40 7.19
C GLN A 52 -4.71 4.90 7.18
N ARG A 53 -4.95 4.34 6.00
CA ARG A 53 -5.30 2.93 5.78
C ARG A 53 -4.43 2.33 4.69
N VAL A 54 -4.21 1.02 4.80
CA VAL A 54 -3.63 0.19 3.74
C VAL A 54 -4.73 -0.72 3.14
N PRO A 55 -4.62 -1.12 1.86
CA PRO A 55 -3.55 -0.82 0.91
C PRO A 55 -3.68 0.54 0.22
N VAL A 56 -2.57 1.03 -0.34
CA VAL A 56 -2.51 2.18 -1.25
C VAL A 56 -1.66 1.81 -2.46
N ILE A 57 -2.10 2.20 -3.65
CA ILE A 57 -1.29 2.09 -4.88
C ILE A 57 -0.85 3.50 -5.28
N ASP A 58 0.46 3.69 -5.52
CA ASP A 58 1.02 4.89 -6.13
C ASP A 58 1.64 4.51 -7.48
N HIS A 59 1.11 5.10 -8.55
CA HIS A 59 1.68 4.99 -9.89
C HIS A 59 2.07 6.37 -10.41
N ASN A 60 3.35 6.71 -10.26
CA ASN A 60 3.92 7.98 -10.74
C ASN A 60 3.20 9.22 -10.18
N GLY A 61 2.86 9.21 -8.88
CA GLY A 61 2.17 10.31 -8.22
C GLY A 61 0.65 10.24 -8.31
N PHE A 62 0.10 9.34 -9.12
CA PHE A 62 -1.31 9.00 -9.04
C PHE A 62 -1.53 8.03 -7.87
N VAL A 63 -2.17 8.53 -6.80
CA VAL A 63 -2.46 7.77 -5.59
C VAL A 63 -3.88 7.24 -5.63
N LEU A 64 -4.02 5.91 -5.70
CA LEU A 64 -5.30 5.20 -5.65
C LEU A 64 -5.56 4.66 -4.24
N THR A 65 -6.71 5.03 -3.69
CA THR A 65 -7.22 4.60 -2.38
C THR A 65 -8.73 4.39 -2.46
N GLU A 66 -9.26 3.49 -1.63
CA GLU A 66 -10.71 3.31 -1.42
C GLU A 66 -11.09 3.81 -0.02
N ARG A 67 -12.33 4.30 0.13
CA ARG A 67 -12.83 4.90 1.38
C ARG A 67 -13.06 3.88 2.50
#